data_AF-A0A0A9APL4-F1
#
_entry.id   AF-A0A0A9APL4-F1
#
_cell.length_a   1.000
_cell.length_b   1.000
_cell.length_c   1.000
_cell.angle_alpha   90.00
_cell.angle_beta   90.00
_cell.angle_gamma   90.00
#
_symmetry.space_group_name_H-M   'P 1'
#
loop_
_entity.id
_entity.type
_entity.pdbx_description
1 polymer ?
#
loop_
_entity_poly.entity_id
_entity_poly.type
_entity_poly.pdbx_seq_one_letter_code
_entity_poly.pdbx_strand_id
1 'polypeptide(L)'
;MRSILLGVELLREGLVWRIGDGNAVNIWTDPWLPRGRTRKPATPRGPSLLTRVSELIDLGLGDRDAQLVQDAFWPEDLQTILAIPVDVQMVDWVAWHYDSKGVFSVKSAYKLAVQIRD
;
A
#
# COMPACT_ATOMS: atom_id res chain seq x y z
N MET A 1 24.74 -3.34 -19.57
CA MET A 1 23.68 -3.97 -18.75
C MET A 1 23.01 -2.94 -17.82
N ARG A 2 22.58 -1.78 -18.33
CA ARG A 2 21.92 -0.72 -17.52
C ARG A 2 20.38 -0.73 -17.63
N SER A 3 19.81 -1.26 -18.72
CA SER A 3 18.35 -1.21 -18.93
C SER A 3 17.56 -2.19 -18.06
N ILE A 4 18.13 -3.35 -17.69
CA ILE A 4 17.45 -4.33 -16.85
C ILE A 4 17.33 -3.83 -15.42
N LEU A 5 18.41 -3.28 -14.83
CA LEU A 5 18.39 -2.72 -13.47
C LEU A 5 17.39 -1.56 -13.37
N LEU A 6 17.42 -0.64 -14.33
CA LEU A 6 16.43 0.44 -14.43
C LEU A 6 14.99 -0.09 -14.57
N GLY A 7 14.80 -1.17 -15.34
CA GLY A 7 13.50 -1.83 -15.48
C GLY A 7 13.02 -2.47 -14.17
N VAL A 8 13.91 -3.09 -13.40
CA VAL A 8 13.59 -3.69 -12.10
C VAL A 8 13.24 -2.62 -11.07
N GLU A 9 13.98 -1.52 -11.02
CA GLU A 9 13.66 -0.39 -10.14
C GLU A 9 12.30 0.23 -10.49
N LEU A 10 12.04 0.47 -11.78
CA LEU A 10 10.75 0.96 -12.27
C LEU A 10 9.60 0.03 -11.92
N LEU A 11 9.82 -1.29 -12.03
CA LEU A 11 8.84 -2.28 -11.60
C LEU A 11 8.54 -2.11 -10.12
N ARG A 12 9.55 -2.10 -9.25
CA ARG A 12 9.38 -1.91 -7.79
C ARG A 12 8.61 -0.63 -7.47
N GLU A 13 8.89 0.46 -8.18
CA GLU A 13 8.21 1.75 -8.05
C GLU A 13 6.75 1.74 -8.53
N GLY A 14 6.30 0.74 -9.28
CA GLY A 14 4.91 0.64 -9.72
C GLY A 14 4.11 -0.51 -9.12
N LEU A 15 4.72 -1.36 -8.30
CA LEU A 15 4.01 -2.38 -7.55
C LEU A 15 3.29 -1.79 -6.34
N VAL A 16 2.15 -2.38 -6.02
CA VAL A 16 1.35 -2.08 -4.83
C VAL A 16 0.69 -3.37 -4.34
N TRP A 17 0.61 -3.55 -3.04
CA TRP A 17 -0.18 -4.60 -2.41
C TRP A 17 -1.66 -4.23 -2.41
N ARG A 18 -2.49 -5.19 -2.78
CA ARG A 18 -3.92 -5.18 -2.58
C ARG A 18 -4.23 -6.03 -1.36
N ILE A 19 -5.09 -5.50 -0.51
CA ILE A 19 -5.37 -6.05 0.81
C ILE A 19 -6.50 -7.06 0.71
N GLY A 20 -6.21 -8.31 1.08
CA GLY A 20 -7.18 -9.35 1.37
C GLY A 20 -7.33 -9.47 2.89
N ASP A 21 -6.73 -10.49 3.48
CA ASP A 21 -6.69 -10.72 4.93
C ASP A 21 -5.67 -9.83 5.68
N GLY A 22 -4.77 -9.13 4.97
CA GLY A 22 -3.79 -8.20 5.54
C GLY A 22 -2.62 -8.87 6.28
N ASN A 23 -2.52 -10.20 6.26
CA ASN A 23 -1.51 -10.95 7.02
C ASN A 23 -0.11 -10.87 6.39
N ALA A 24 -0.03 -10.71 5.07
CA ALA A 24 1.25 -10.67 4.36
C ALA A 24 1.84 -9.26 4.30
N VAL A 25 1.03 -8.22 4.52
CA VAL A 25 1.41 -6.82 4.30
C VAL A 25 1.84 -6.14 5.59
N ASN A 26 3.05 -5.60 5.61
CA ASN A 26 3.54 -4.73 6.68
C ASN A 26 3.05 -3.28 6.49
N ILE A 27 2.45 -2.70 7.52
CA ILE A 27 1.88 -1.35 7.50
C ILE A 27 2.90 -0.30 7.03
N TRP A 28 4.14 -0.39 7.52
CA TRP A 28 5.10 0.69 7.45
C TRP A 28 6.09 0.53 6.29
N THR A 29 6.40 -0.72 5.92
CA THR A 29 7.48 -1.00 4.96
C THR A 29 6.99 -1.36 3.58
N ASP A 30 5.75 -1.85 3.44
CA ASP A 30 5.22 -2.30 2.15
C ASP A 30 4.40 -1.21 1.45
N PRO A 31 4.40 -1.15 0.11
CA PRO A 31 3.57 -0.21 -0.63
C PRO A 31 2.13 -0.75 -0.74
N TRP A 32 1.18 -0.26 0.05
CA TRP A 32 -0.21 -0.77 0.06
C TRP A 32 -1.29 0.31 0.03
N LEU A 33 -0.95 1.58 0.29
CA LEU A 33 -1.90 2.68 0.17
C LEU A 33 -2.12 3.03 -1.31
N PRO A 34 -3.38 3.32 -1.72
CA PRO A 34 -3.72 3.66 -3.11
C PRO A 34 -3.33 5.10 -3.50
N ARG A 35 -2.38 5.72 -2.79
CA ARG A 35 -1.94 7.10 -2.99
C ARG A 35 -0.45 7.27 -2.71
N GLY A 36 0.08 8.41 -3.13
CA GLY A 36 1.47 8.77 -2.87
C GLY A 36 2.47 7.95 -3.69
N ARG A 37 3.72 8.42 -3.71
CA ARG A 37 4.78 7.78 -4.51
C ARG A 37 5.24 6.46 -3.89
N THR A 38 5.48 6.45 -2.58
CA THR A 38 5.93 5.27 -1.84
C THR A 38 4.81 4.29 -1.58
N ARG A 39 3.55 4.74 -1.64
CA ARG A 39 2.35 3.97 -1.28
C ARG A 39 2.38 3.43 0.15
N LYS A 40 3.14 4.10 1.01
CA LYS A 40 3.25 3.85 2.44
C LYS A 40 2.59 4.99 3.20
N PRO A 41 2.18 4.77 4.46
CA PRO A 41 1.78 5.86 5.33
C PRO A 41 2.83 6.98 5.33
N ALA A 42 2.39 8.23 5.22
CA ALA A 42 3.22 9.40 5.45
C ALA A 42 3.45 9.61 6.96
N THR A 43 2.53 9.13 7.79
CA THR A 43 2.61 9.09 9.23
C THR A 43 3.87 8.33 9.65
N PRO A 44 4.76 8.95 10.45
CA PRO A 44 5.87 8.25 11.05
C PRO A 44 5.38 7.14 11.99
N ARG A 45 5.97 5.95 11.92
CA ARG A 45 5.62 4.81 12.79
C ARG A 45 5.65 5.15 14.29
N GLY A 46 6.59 5.98 14.72
CA GLY A 46 6.77 6.31 16.13
C GLY A 46 6.90 5.07 17.02
N PRO A 47 6.30 5.07 18.23
CA PRO A 47 6.29 3.91 19.14
C PRO A 47 5.18 2.90 18.82
N SER A 48 4.54 2.98 17.64
CA SER A 48 3.43 2.08 17.31
C SER A 48 3.86 0.61 17.29
N LEU A 49 3.10 -0.19 18.03
CA LEU A 49 3.25 -1.65 18.08
C LEU A 49 2.62 -2.35 16.89
N LEU A 50 1.77 -1.65 16.12
CA LEU A 50 1.13 -2.20 14.93
C LEU A 50 2.19 -2.53 13.88
N THR A 51 2.07 -3.70 13.26
CA THR A 51 3.03 -4.18 12.25
C THR A 51 2.37 -4.63 10.96
N ARG A 52 1.21 -5.27 11.02
CA ARG A 52 0.49 -5.89 9.91
C ARG A 52 -0.85 -5.23 9.65
N VAL A 53 -1.26 -5.22 8.39
CA VAL A 53 -2.56 -4.65 8.00
C VAL A 53 -3.73 -5.44 8.61
N SER A 54 -3.57 -6.75 8.85
CA SER A 54 -4.56 -7.55 9.57
C SER A 54 -4.91 -7.00 10.95
N GLU A 55 -3.92 -6.45 11.68
CA GLU A 55 -4.18 -5.78 12.97
C GLU A 55 -5.11 -4.58 12.79
N LEU A 56 -5.00 -3.81 11.69
CA LEU A 56 -5.91 -2.70 11.42
C LEU A 56 -7.33 -3.17 11.06
N ILE A 57 -7.43 -4.30 10.35
CA ILE A 57 -8.70 -4.91 9.97
C ILE A 57 -9.43 -5.42 11.22
N ASP A 58 -8.72 -6.13 12.09
CA ASP A 58 -9.27 -6.67 13.34
C ASP A 58 -9.76 -5.56 14.29
N LEU A 59 -8.99 -4.47 14.41
CA LEU A 59 -9.36 -3.30 15.22
C LEU A 59 -10.54 -2.51 14.60
N GLY A 60 -10.79 -2.64 13.29
CA GLY A 60 -11.93 -2.05 12.60
C GLY A 60 -13.19 -2.92 12.64
N LEU A 61 -13.04 -4.25 12.76
CA LEU A 61 -14.15 -5.21 12.90
C LEU A 61 -14.71 -5.28 14.32
N GLY A 62 -13.92 -4.87 15.32
CA GLY A 62 -14.36 -4.72 16.71
C GLY A 62 -14.43 -3.24 17.09
N ASP A 63 -15.63 -2.73 17.35
CA ASP A 63 -15.97 -1.36 17.80
C ASP A 63 -15.18 -0.84 19.03
N ARG A 64 -14.28 -1.65 19.60
CA ARG A 64 -13.57 -1.41 20.84
C ARG A 64 -12.25 -0.65 20.68
N ASP A 65 -11.65 -0.62 19.49
CA ASP A 65 -10.29 -0.10 19.31
C ASP A 65 -10.11 0.89 18.15
N ALA A 66 -11.21 1.42 17.58
CA ALA A 66 -11.15 2.45 16.55
C ALA A 66 -10.34 3.69 16.96
N GLN A 67 -10.29 4.00 18.26
CA GLN A 67 -9.48 5.09 18.79
C GLN A 67 -7.96 4.83 18.66
N LEU A 68 -7.51 3.57 18.83
CA LEU A 68 -6.10 3.23 18.67
C LEU A 68 -5.63 3.42 17.23
N VAL A 69 -6.48 3.09 16.26
CA VAL A 69 -6.18 3.35 14.84
C VAL A 69 -6.19 4.86 14.56
N GLN A 70 -7.12 5.62 15.14
CA GLN A 70 -7.14 7.07 15.02
C GLN A 70 -5.89 7.76 15.59
N ASP A 71 -5.39 7.27 16.73
CA ASP A 71 -4.21 7.84 17.40
C ASP A 71 -2.90 7.40 16.71
N ALA A 72 -2.91 6.27 16.00
CA ALA A 72 -1.73 5.72 15.32
C ALA A 72 -1.41 6.41 13.98
N PHE A 73 -2.39 7.06 13.33
CA PHE A 73 -2.23 7.63 11.99
C PHE A 73 -2.61 9.11 11.95
N TRP A 74 -1.92 9.87 11.10
CA TRP A 74 -2.39 11.20 10.72
C TRP A 74 -3.75 11.09 9.99
N PRO A 75 -4.62 12.11 10.10
CA PRO A 75 -5.96 12.06 9.52
C PRO A 75 -5.99 11.71 8.02
N GLU A 76 -5.00 12.17 7.27
CA GLU A 76 -4.90 11.92 5.83
C GLU A 76 -4.63 10.44 5.50
N ASP A 77 -3.73 9.79 6.24
CA ASP A 77 -3.48 8.34 6.09
C ASP A 77 -4.67 7.54 6.59
N LEU A 78 -5.23 7.93 7.74
CA LEU A 78 -6.38 7.25 8.34
C LEU A 78 -7.56 7.21 7.37
N GLN A 79 -7.93 8.36 6.79
CA GLN A 79 -9.02 8.43 5.80
C GLN A 79 -8.76 7.52 4.60
N THR A 80 -7.50 7.44 4.16
CA THR A 80 -7.11 6.57 3.06
C THR A 80 -7.24 5.11 3.44
N ILE A 81 -6.75 4.72 4.62
CA ILE A 81 -6.77 3.35 5.14
C ILE A 81 -8.22 2.86 5.27
N LEU A 82 -9.11 3.67 5.86
CA LEU A 82 -10.51 3.33 6.06
C LEU A 82 -11.30 3.20 4.75
N ALA A 83 -10.81 3.82 3.66
CA ALA A 83 -11.44 3.75 2.35
C ALA A 83 -10.97 2.54 1.50
N ILE A 84 -9.98 1.77 1.98
CA ILE A 84 -9.50 0.60 1.25
C ILE A 84 -10.55 -0.52 1.35
N PRO A 85 -11.04 -1.04 0.23
CA PRO A 85 -11.90 -2.23 0.25
C PRO A 85 -11.07 -3.44 0.67
N VAL A 86 -11.60 -4.20 1.63
CA VAL A 86 -10.97 -5.40 2.20
C VAL A 86 -11.88 -6.59 1.97
N ASP A 87 -11.32 -7.68 1.46
CA ASP A 87 -11.97 -8.99 1.43
C ASP A 87 -11.16 -9.97 2.27
N VAL A 88 -11.60 -10.17 3.52
CA VAL A 88 -10.91 -11.03 4.50
C VAL A 88 -10.91 -12.52 4.12
N GLN A 89 -11.66 -12.92 3.08
CA GLN A 89 -11.63 -14.29 2.55
C GLN A 89 -10.55 -14.48 1.48
N MET A 90 -9.95 -13.39 1.00
CA MET A 90 -8.85 -13.42 0.04
C MET A 90 -7.50 -13.26 0.72
N VAL A 91 -6.46 -13.82 0.10
CA VAL A 91 -5.07 -13.54 0.50
C VAL A 91 -4.61 -12.24 -0.14
N ASP A 92 -3.71 -11.51 0.53
CA ASP A 92 -3.05 -10.34 -0.05
C ASP A 92 -2.32 -10.66 -1.37
N TRP A 93 -2.32 -9.73 -2.32
CA TRP A 93 -1.64 -9.93 -3.60
C TRP A 93 -1.00 -8.66 -4.15
N VAL A 94 0.02 -8.83 -5.00
CA VAL A 94 0.71 -7.72 -5.65
C VAL A 94 0.00 -7.36 -6.96
N ALA A 95 -0.18 -6.06 -7.19
CA ALA A 95 -0.78 -5.49 -8.37
C ALA A 95 0.08 -4.37 -8.96
N TRP A 96 -0.19 -4.02 -10.22
CA TRP A 96 0.35 -2.83 -10.86
C TRP A 96 -0.50 -1.60 -10.52
N HIS A 97 0.11 -0.58 -9.92
CA HIS A 97 -0.62 0.59 -9.45
C HIS A 97 -1.20 1.45 -10.59
N TYR A 98 -0.48 1.57 -11.72
CA TYR A 98 -0.86 2.44 -12.84
C TYR A 98 -1.83 1.79 -13.83
N ASP A 99 -2.61 0.83 -13.35
CA ASP A 99 -3.72 0.20 -14.08
C ASP A 99 -4.87 -0.07 -13.11
N SER A 100 -6.09 0.26 -13.52
CA SER A 100 -7.27 0.13 -12.64
C SER A 100 -7.63 -1.32 -12.32
N LYS A 101 -7.22 -2.27 -13.17
CA LYS A 101 -7.37 -3.72 -12.94
C LYS A 101 -6.14 -4.33 -12.29
N GLY A 102 -5.12 -3.53 -11.98
CA GLY A 102 -3.87 -4.01 -11.40
C GLY A 102 -2.94 -4.73 -12.39
N VAL A 103 -3.18 -4.61 -13.70
CA VAL A 103 -2.44 -5.37 -14.71
C VAL A 103 -1.23 -4.59 -15.21
N PHE A 104 -0.06 -5.24 -15.19
CA PHE A 104 1.16 -4.66 -15.74
C PHE A 104 1.09 -4.55 -17.26
N SER A 105 1.60 -3.44 -17.82
CA SER A 105 1.86 -3.32 -19.25
C SER A 105 3.12 -2.49 -19.51
N VAL A 106 3.82 -2.77 -20.60
CA VAL A 106 4.98 -1.96 -21.02
C VAL A 106 4.59 -0.49 -21.23
N LYS A 107 3.37 -0.24 -21.72
CA LYS A 107 2.85 1.11 -21.94
C LYS A 107 2.69 1.90 -20.63
N SER A 108 2.10 1.29 -19.60
CA SER A 108 1.93 1.95 -18.29
C SER A 108 3.28 2.11 -17.57
N ALA A 109 4.18 1.14 -17.69
CA ALA A 109 5.54 1.25 -17.18
C ALA A 109 6.32 2.40 -17.84
N TYR A 110 6.23 2.54 -19.17
CA TYR A 110 6.90 3.63 -19.88
C TYR A 110 6.39 5.00 -19.43
N LYS A 111 5.07 5.16 -19.25
CA LYS A 111 4.49 6.40 -18.71
C LYS A 111 5.05 6.74 -17.33
N LEU A 112 5.15 5.75 -16.44
CA LEU A 112 5.79 5.92 -15.14
C LEU A 112 7.25 6.36 -15.26
N ALA A 113 8.01 5.74 -16.18
CA ALA A 113 9.42 6.05 -16.37
C ALA A 113 9.66 7.50 -16.82
N VAL A 114 8.73 8.06 -17.59
CA VAL A 114 8.75 9.49 -17.96
C VAL A 114 8.43 10.35 -16.74
N GLN A 115 7.37 10.04 -15.99
CA GLN A 115 6.98 10.80 -14.79
C GLN A 115 8.03 10.82 -13.68
N ILE A 116 8.87 9.79 -13.56
CA ILE A 116 9.93 9.75 -12.54
C ILE A 116 11.13 10.64 -12.91
N ARG A 117 11.31 10.96 -14.19
CA ARG A 117 12.46 11.73 -14.69
C ARG A 117 12.25 13.24 -14.64
N ASP A 118 11.00 13.68 -14.56
CA ASP A 118 10.59 15.07 -14.35
C ASP A 118 10.48 15.40 -12.86
#